data_AF-M1CVU3-F1
#
_entry.id   AF-M1CVU3-F1
#
_cell.length_a   1.000
_cell.length_b   1.000
_cell.length_c   1.000
_cell.angle_alpha   90.00
_cell.angle_beta   90.00
_cell.angle_gamma   90.00
#
_symmetry.space_group_name_H-M   'P 1'
#
loop_
_entity.id
_entity.type
_entity.pdbx_description
1 polymer ?
#
loop_
_entity_poly.entity_id
_entity_poly.type
_entity_poly.pdbx_seq_one_letter_code
_entity_poly.pdbx_strand_id
1 'polypeptide(L)'
;MGVSIAAWPIHTDQPINGFLVTEILKIGLLVRDLGKREEVVSASTIKNVVRKLMASEEGDLIRKRAEELGEAVRQSTEKGGASQIELDSFIAHITR
;
A
#
# COMPACT_ATOMS: atom_id res chain seq x y z
N MET A 1 -3.30 10.86 -0.80
CA MET A 1 -4.62 10.21 -1.02
C MET A 1 -4.59 8.84 -0.37
N GLY A 2 -5.68 8.38 0.23
CA GLY A 2 -5.77 7.07 0.86
C GLY A 2 -6.56 6.09 -0.02
N VAL A 3 -5.89 5.53 -1.03
CA VAL A 3 -6.52 4.64 -2.02
C VAL A 3 -6.04 3.22 -1.79
N SER A 4 -6.96 2.26 -1.80
CA SER A 4 -6.62 0.85 -1.67
C SER A 4 -5.94 0.30 -2.93
N ILE A 5 -5.09 -0.71 -2.75
CA ILE A 5 -4.20 -1.20 -3.82
C ILE A 5 -4.59 -2.62 -4.22
N ALA A 6 -4.83 -2.84 -5.51
CA ALA A 6 -4.79 -4.18 -6.11
C ALA A 6 -3.34 -4.48 -6.53
N ALA A 7 -2.56 -5.11 -5.64
CA ALA A 7 -1.14 -5.30 -5.81
C ALA A 7 -0.84 -6.35 -6.90
N TRP A 8 -0.13 -5.92 -7.95
CA TRP A 8 0.33 -6.78 -9.04
C TRP A 8 1.86 -6.73 -9.16
N PRO A 9 2.59 -7.49 -8.34
CA PRO A 9 4.04 -7.47 -8.38
C PRO A 9 4.59 -8.18 -9.62
N ILE A 10 5.61 -7.59 -10.22
CA ILE A 10 6.32 -8.07 -11.41
C ILE A 10 7.76 -8.44 -11.04
N HIS A 11 8.55 -7.52 -10.47
CA HIS A 11 9.97 -7.75 -10.21
C HIS A 11 10.53 -6.96 -9.00
N THR A 12 11.80 -7.25 -8.66
CA THR A 12 12.60 -6.57 -7.62
C THR A 12 11.94 -6.56 -6.25
N ASP A 13 11.58 -5.39 -5.73
CA ASP A 13 11.06 -5.12 -4.40
C ASP A 13 9.53 -5.17 -4.35
N GLN A 14 8.87 -5.11 -5.52
CA GLN A 14 7.42 -5.17 -5.64
C GLN A 14 6.77 -6.34 -4.89
N PRO A 15 7.34 -7.55 -4.83
CA PRO A 15 6.77 -8.64 -4.02
C PRO A 15 6.77 -8.33 -2.53
N ILE A 16 7.83 -7.70 -2.03
CA ILE A 16 7.94 -7.29 -0.63
C ILE A 16 6.98 -6.13 -0.36
N ASN A 17 6.90 -5.15 -1.28
CA ASN A 17 5.94 -4.06 -1.18
C ASN A 17 4.50 -4.58 -1.25
N GLY A 18 4.25 -5.59 -2.09
CA GLY A 18 2.98 -6.31 -2.17
C GLY A 18 2.60 -6.92 -0.82
N PHE A 19 3.52 -7.67 -0.21
CA PHE A 19 3.33 -8.22 1.13
C PHE A 19 3.09 -7.12 2.19
N LEU A 20 3.86 -6.03 2.14
CA LEU A 20 3.68 -4.89 3.04
C LEU A 20 2.26 -4.31 2.93
N VAL A 21 1.76 -4.05 1.72
CA VAL A 21 0.45 -3.41 1.54
C VAL A 21 -0.73 -4.35 1.81
N THR A 22 -0.58 -5.66 1.61
CA THR A 22 -1.67 -6.64 1.81
C THR A 22 -1.69 -7.24 3.22
N GLU A 23 -0.54 -7.67 3.74
CA GLU A 23 -0.49 -8.44 5.00
C GLU A 23 -0.23 -7.55 6.22
N ILE A 24 0.63 -6.56 6.07
CA ILE A 24 1.07 -5.72 7.20
C ILE A 24 0.15 -4.51 7.36
N LEU A 25 0.07 -3.67 6.33
CA LEU A 25 -0.77 -2.46 6.34
C LEU A 25 -2.25 -2.78 6.11
N LYS A 26 -2.55 -3.89 5.44
CA LYS A 26 -3.91 -4.35 5.12
C LYS A 26 -4.75 -3.29 4.40
N ILE A 27 -4.11 -2.58 3.47
CA ILE A 27 -4.70 -1.52 2.61
C ILE A 27 -4.89 -1.99 1.16
N GLY A 28 -4.65 -3.26 0.87
CA GLY A 28 -4.75 -3.79 -0.48
C GLY A 28 -5.02 -5.28 -0.53
N LEU A 29 -5.20 -5.77 -1.76
CA LEU A 29 -5.35 -7.19 -2.08
C LEU A 29 -4.30 -7.59 -3.11
N LEU A 30 -3.77 -8.79 -2.98
CA LEU A 30 -2.84 -9.35 -3.94
C LEU A 30 -3.61 -9.91 -5.14
N VAL A 31 -3.25 -9.47 -6.36
CA VAL A 31 -3.93 -9.93 -7.58
C VAL A 31 -3.44 -11.29 -8.04
N ARG A 32 -2.15 -11.61 -7.79
CA ARG A 32 -1.50 -12.84 -8.25
C ARG A 32 -0.69 -13.48 -7.14
N ASP A 33 -0.62 -14.81 -7.15
CA ASP A 33 0.27 -15.53 -6.24
C ASP A 33 1.76 -15.18 -6.51
N LEU A 34 2.49 -14.83 -5.45
CA LEU A 34 3.91 -14.50 -5.51
C LEU A 34 4.78 -15.68 -5.95
N GLY A 35 4.31 -16.92 -5.81
CA GLY A 35 4.99 -18.14 -6.24
C GLY A 35 4.77 -18.51 -7.72
N LYS A 36 3.82 -17.86 -8.41
CA LYS A 36 3.41 -18.18 -9.80
C LYS A 36 3.64 -17.00 -10.75
N ARG A 37 4.78 -16.33 -10.63
CA ARG A 37 5.05 -15.05 -11.33
C ARG A 37 5.18 -15.15 -12.85
N GLU A 38 5.39 -16.34 -13.39
CA GLU A 38 5.45 -16.54 -14.83
C GLU A 38 4.08 -16.96 -15.41
N GLU A 39 3.11 -17.28 -14.56
CA GLU A 39 1.78 -17.71 -15.00
C GLU A 39 0.89 -16.52 -15.37
N VAL A 40 0.16 -16.67 -16.47
CA VAL A 40 -0.87 -15.71 -16.89
C VAL A 40 -2.03 -15.75 -15.89
N VAL A 41 -2.35 -14.59 -15.31
CA VAL A 41 -3.49 -14.46 -14.40
C VAL A 41 -4.78 -14.46 -15.21
N SER A 42 -5.71 -15.35 -14.84
CA SER A 42 -6.99 -15.46 -15.54
C SER A 42 -7.85 -14.21 -15.36
N ALA A 43 -8.68 -13.90 -16.38
CA ALA A 43 -9.62 -12.77 -16.29
C ALA A 43 -10.64 -12.92 -15.14
N SER A 44 -10.99 -14.15 -14.76
CA SER A 44 -11.87 -14.41 -13.61
C SER A 44 -11.20 -14.06 -12.29
N THR A 45 -9.90 -14.36 -12.13
CA THR A 45 -9.11 -13.93 -10.96
C THR A 45 -9.11 -12.41 -10.83
N ILE A 46 -8.81 -11.69 -11.93
CA ILE A 46 -8.80 -10.22 -11.94
C ILE A 46 -10.18 -9.67 -11.55
N LYS A 47 -11.24 -10.17 -12.19
CA LYS A 47 -12.63 -9.78 -11.91
C LYS A 47 -12.98 -9.98 -10.44
N ASN A 48 -12.57 -11.09 -9.83
CA ASN A 48 -12.86 -11.39 -8.44
C ASN A 48 -12.14 -10.44 -7.50
N VAL A 49 -10.86 -10.14 -7.74
CA VAL A 49 -10.09 -9.19 -6.91
C VAL A 49 -10.68 -7.78 -7.02
N VAL A 50 -11.01 -7.33 -8.23
CA VAL A 50 -11.65 -6.01 -8.42
C VAL A 50 -13.01 -5.95 -7.73
N ARG A 51 -13.86 -6.96 -7.91
CA ARG A 51 -15.17 -7.01 -7.22
C ARG A 51 -15.02 -7.03 -5.71
N LYS A 52 -14.08 -7.82 -5.19
CA LYS A 52 -13.80 -7.89 -3.76
C LYS A 52 -13.35 -6.52 -3.23
N LEU A 53 -12.45 -5.84 -3.92
CA LEU A 53 -11.94 -4.54 -3.48
C LEU A 53 -12.99 -3.42 -3.54
N MET A 54 -13.91 -3.48 -4.51
CA MET A 54 -14.85 -2.38 -4.81
C MET A 54 -16.28 -2.59 -4.29
N ALA A 55 -16.72 -3.83 -4.12
CA ALA A 55 -18.12 -4.18 -3.89
C ALA A 55 -18.27 -5.32 -2.87
N SER A 56 -17.47 -5.29 -1.82
CA SER A 56 -17.59 -6.22 -0.68
C SER A 56 -17.30 -5.51 0.64
N GLU A 57 -17.85 -6.02 1.74
CA GLU A 57 -17.59 -5.51 3.09
C GLU A 57 -16.10 -5.53 3.44
N GLU A 58 -15.37 -6.57 3.01
CA GLU A 58 -13.93 -6.63 3.18
C GLU A 58 -13.22 -5.50 2.41
N GLY A 59 -13.66 -5.22 1.18
CA GLY A 59 -13.17 -4.10 0.39
C GLY A 59 -13.42 -2.75 1.05
N ASP A 60 -14.57 -2.57 1.70
CA ASP A 60 -14.91 -1.34 2.42
C ASP A 60 -13.97 -1.11 3.60
N LEU A 61 -13.66 -2.16 4.37
CA LEU A 61 -12.68 -2.11 5.46
C LEU A 61 -11.27 -1.78 4.95
N ILE A 62 -10.87 -2.36 3.81
CA ILE A 62 -9.57 -2.09 3.18
C ILE A 62 -9.48 -0.62 2.74
N ARG A 63 -10.52 -0.07 2.11
CA ARG A 63 -10.55 1.33 1.68
C ARG A 63 -10.52 2.28 2.86
N LYS A 64 -11.28 2.01 3.93
CA LYS A 64 -11.23 2.79 5.17
C LYS A 64 -9.82 2.83 5.78
N ARG A 65 -9.12 1.69 5.84
CA ARG A 65 -7.72 1.66 6.32
C ARG A 65 -6.78 2.46 5.42
N ALA A 66 -6.97 2.40 4.11
CA ALA A 66 -6.17 3.18 3.18
C ALA A 66 -6.39 4.69 3.40
N GLU A 67 -7.62 5.14 3.65
CA GLU A 67 -7.97 6.51 4.02
C GLU A 67 -7.28 6.95 5.31
N GLU A 68 -7.40 6.16 6.38
CA GLU A 68 -6.76 6.41 7.69
C GLU A 68 -5.23 6.52 7.56
N LEU A 69 -4.60 5.58 6.86
CA LEU A 69 -3.16 5.61 6.62
C LEU A 69 -2.74 6.82 5.78
N GLY A 70 -3.51 7.15 4.74
CA GLY A 70 -3.25 8.29 3.88
C GLY A 70 -3.28 9.61 4.63
N GLU A 71 -4.18 9.75 5.60
CA GLU A 71 -4.26 10.91 6.49
C GLU A 71 -3.07 10.95 7.47
N ALA A 72 -2.71 9.82 8.09
CA ALA A 72 -1.58 9.75 9.01
C ALA A 72 -0.25 10.12 8.33
N VAL A 73 -0.02 9.64 7.10
CA VAL A 73 1.18 9.99 6.30
C VAL A 73 1.18 11.48 5.94
N ARG A 74 0.01 12.05 5.60
CA ARG A 74 -0.09 13.48 5.29
C ARG A 74 0.31 14.31 6.51
N GLN A 75 -0.26 14.01 7.68
CA GLN A 75 0.07 14.68 8.94
C GLN A 75 1.56 14.54 9.32
N SER A 76 2.18 13.39 9.05
CA SER A 76 3.61 13.20 9.35
C SER A 76 4.53 14.12 8.54
N THR A 77 4.09 14.59 7.37
CA THR A 77 4.84 15.48 6.49
C THR A 77 4.54 16.98 6.67
N GLU A 78 3.49 17.32 7.43
CA GLU A 78 3.14 18.71 7.72
C GLU A 78 4.14 19.38 8.66
N LYS A 79 4.03 20.71 8.83
CA LYS A 79 4.87 21.46 9.76
C LYS A 79 4.68 20.93 11.19
N GLY A 80 5.77 20.49 11.80
CA GLY A 80 5.76 19.86 13.12
C GLY A 80 5.42 18.36 13.10
N GLY A 81 5.21 17.77 11.92
CA GLY A 81 5.04 16.34 11.74
C GLY A 81 6.35 15.58 11.89
N ALA A 82 6.24 14.29 12.25
CA ALA A 82 7.41 13.46 12.55
C ALA A 82 8.41 13.37 11.40
N SER A 83 7.96 13.16 10.16
CA SER A 83 8.85 13.07 8.99
C SER A 83 9.57 14.40 8.71
N GLN A 84 8.90 15.53 8.99
CA GLN A 84 9.50 16.86 8.91
C GLN A 84 10.61 17.01 9.96
N ILE A 85 10.32 16.71 11.22
CA ILE A 85 11.29 16.81 12.32
C ILE A 85 12.53 15.95 12.06
N GLU A 86 12.35 14.72 11.57
CA GLU A 86 13.47 13.84 11.24
C GLU A 86 14.31 14.40 10.08
N LEU A 87 13.68 15.01 9.07
CA LEU A 87 14.41 15.65 7.97
C LEU A 87 15.24 16.86 8.44
N ASP A 88 14.67 17.72 9.27
CA ASP A 88 15.40 18.86 9.87
C ASP A 88 16.59 18.38 10.71
N SER A 89 16.39 17.33 11.51
CA SER A 89 17.44 16.70 12.31
C SER A 89 18.57 16.16 11.43
N PHE A 90 18.22 15.47 10.34
CA PHE A 90 19.20 14.97 9.38
C PHE A 90 19.99 16.11 8.73
N ILE A 91 19.32 17.18 8.28
CA ILE A 91 19.99 18.35 7.68
C ILE A 91 20.97 18.96 8.69
N ALA A 92 20.51 19.23 9.92
CA ALA A 92 21.37 19.79 10.96
C ALA A 92 22.60 18.91 11.26
N HIS A 93 22.45 17.58 11.17
CA HIS A 93 23.55 16.64 11.38
C HIS A 93 24.61 16.68 10.26
N ILE A 94 24.20 16.88 9.02
CA ILE A 94 25.13 16.86 7.87
C ILE A 94 25.73 18.23 7.56
N THR A 95 25.15 19.32 8.06
CA THR A 95 25.66 20.70 7.89
C THR A 95 26.56 21.17 9.03
N ARG A 96 26.86 20.30 10.01
CA ARG A 96 27.72 20.62 11.16
C ARG A 96 29.21 20.59 10.81
#